data_AF-A0A229GTN4-F1
#
_entry.id   AF-A0A229GTN4-F1
#
_cell.length_a   1.000
_cell.length_b   1.000
_cell.length_c   1.000
_cell.angle_alpha   90.00
_cell.angle_beta   90.00
_cell.angle_gamma   90.00
#
_symmetry.space_group_name_H-M   'P 1'
#
loop_
_entity.id
_entity.type
_entity.pdbx_description
1 polymer ?
#
loop_
_entity_poly.entity_id
_entity_poly.type
_entity_poly.pdbx_seq_one_letter_code
_entity_poly.pdbx_strand_id
1 'polypeptide(L)'
;MTTAPDPLHTLAHTHLPPDLAARWIALLRPAAHLRKAEPADPVVGRLGGLPRLPEGVDWPVWEGRGPLPFVAEVDCAALPGERLDIPLLADGRLAFFYYGDDEDVDALVDTADPDTWAGARVLHLPPESATAPERPAPAGLTPFPEVPLTVRTGLSAPDFDSLALTAAFGEDELPDAFERAVWSHQSGAAHQIGGHAQSVQTAVEIVVAHGALGGGDLSWEDPRIEKEAEGWVLLAQLDSDEDADMMWGDGGALYWLIRPDDLAAGRFERAMFTWQCC
;
A
#
# COMPACT_ATOMS: atom_id res chain seq x y z
N MET A 1 -14.50 25.29 16.48
CA MET A 1 -14.84 23.87 16.46
C MET A 1 -13.71 23.15 17.15
N THR A 2 -13.94 22.60 18.35
CA THR A 2 -12.97 21.72 19.01
C THR A 2 -12.87 20.45 18.18
N THR A 3 -11.78 20.30 17.42
CA THR A 3 -11.43 19.06 16.74
C THR A 3 -11.34 17.98 17.80
N ALA A 4 -12.10 16.89 17.63
CA ALA A 4 -11.94 15.73 18.49
C ALA A 4 -10.46 15.27 18.44
N PRO A 5 -9.89 14.83 19.56
CA PRO A 5 -8.52 14.31 19.58
C PRO A 5 -8.42 13.09 18.65
N ASP A 6 -7.29 12.97 17.98
CA ASP A 6 -7.02 11.83 17.10
C ASP A 6 -7.11 10.50 17.89
N PRO A 7 -7.73 9.44 17.34
CA PRO A 7 -7.88 8.17 18.03
C PRO A 7 -6.55 7.56 18.46
N LEU A 8 -5.49 7.63 17.63
CA LEU A 8 -4.18 7.05 17.94
C LEU A 8 -3.51 7.83 19.09
N HIS A 9 -3.62 9.16 19.10
CA HIS A 9 -3.20 9.97 20.24
C HIS A 9 -3.94 9.58 21.53
N THR A 10 -5.24 9.35 21.43
CA THR A 10 -6.07 8.95 22.57
C THR A 10 -5.66 7.58 23.10
N LEU A 11 -5.39 6.61 22.22
CA LEU A 11 -4.89 5.29 22.59
C LEU A 11 -3.53 5.39 23.29
N ALA A 12 -2.58 6.14 22.73
CA ALA A 12 -1.26 6.32 23.32
C ALA A 12 -1.36 6.91 24.73
N HIS A 13 -2.12 7.98 24.93
CA HIS A 13 -2.29 8.59 26.27
C HIS A 13 -3.09 7.73 27.25
N THR A 14 -3.93 6.82 26.76
CA THR A 14 -4.73 5.93 27.62
C THR A 14 -3.90 4.75 28.14
N HIS A 15 -3.01 4.21 27.30
CA HIS A 15 -2.34 2.95 27.56
C HIS A 15 -0.84 3.09 27.89
N LEU A 16 -0.22 4.23 27.59
CA LEU A 16 1.21 4.44 27.79
C LEU A 16 1.52 5.54 28.82
N PRO A 17 2.63 5.41 29.57
CA PRO A 17 3.23 6.52 30.30
C PRO A 17 3.50 7.74 29.39
N PRO A 18 3.48 8.99 29.89
CA PRO A 18 3.58 10.19 29.06
C PRO A 18 4.80 10.27 28.12
N ASP A 19 5.94 9.75 28.55
CA ASP A 19 7.19 9.70 27.78
C ASP A 19 7.13 8.67 26.64
N LEU A 20 6.61 7.47 26.90
CA LEU A 20 6.39 6.45 25.86
C LEU A 20 5.29 6.87 24.88
N ALA A 21 4.22 7.49 25.37
CA ALA A 21 3.17 8.05 24.54
C ALA A 21 3.72 9.11 23.58
N ALA A 22 4.54 10.04 24.07
CA ALA A 22 5.15 11.07 23.24
C ALA A 22 6.10 10.48 22.18
N ARG A 23 6.91 9.47 22.53
CA ARG A 23 7.80 8.75 21.59
C ARG A 23 7.00 8.07 20.48
N TRP A 24 5.97 7.31 20.84
CA TRP A 24 5.15 6.59 19.86
C TRP A 24 4.34 7.54 18.97
N ILE A 25 3.74 8.60 19.56
CA ILE A 25 3.01 9.63 18.78
C ILE A 25 3.93 10.29 17.75
N ALA A 26 5.22 10.50 18.07
CA ALA A 26 6.18 11.09 17.13
C ALA A 26 6.49 10.19 15.92
N LEU A 27 6.13 8.90 15.99
CA LEU A 27 6.26 7.97 14.86
C LEU A 27 5.06 8.00 13.92
N LEU A 28 3.92 8.58 14.33
CA LEU A 28 2.72 8.58 13.50
C LEU A 28 2.94 9.34 12.20
N ARG A 29 2.47 8.75 11.10
CA ARG A 29 2.60 9.33 9.75
C ARG A 29 1.21 9.65 9.16
N PRO A 30 1.02 10.81 8.53
CA PRO A 30 -0.21 11.08 7.79
C PRO A 30 -0.39 10.15 6.59
N ALA A 31 -1.58 9.59 6.44
CA ALA A 31 -1.95 8.71 5.33
C ALA A 31 -3.29 9.12 4.72
N ALA A 32 -3.50 8.78 3.46
CA ALA A 32 -4.81 8.82 2.81
C ALA A 32 -5.46 7.44 2.94
N HIS A 33 -6.36 7.28 3.92
CA HIS A 33 -7.16 6.07 4.11
C HIS A 33 -8.29 6.04 3.10
N LEU A 34 -8.26 5.07 2.19
CA LEU A 34 -9.27 4.87 1.17
C LEU A 34 -10.37 3.95 1.70
N ARG A 35 -11.62 4.28 1.39
CA ARG A 35 -12.79 3.52 1.82
C ARG A 35 -13.84 3.55 0.73
N LYS A 36 -14.72 2.57 0.71
CA LYS A 36 -15.92 2.63 -0.13
C LYS A 36 -16.65 3.97 0.04
N ALA A 37 -16.94 4.60 -1.08
CA ALA A 37 -17.65 5.87 -1.13
C ALA A 37 -19.15 5.63 -0.93
N GLU A 38 -19.77 6.43 -0.06
CA GLU A 38 -21.22 6.55 0.01
C GLU A 38 -21.74 7.50 -1.10
N PRO A 39 -23.04 7.49 -1.45
CA PRO A 39 -23.57 8.27 -2.57
C PRO A 39 -23.32 9.79 -2.53
N ALA A 40 -23.00 10.36 -1.37
CA ALA A 40 -22.71 11.78 -1.18
C ALA A 40 -21.21 12.09 -1.09
N ASP A 41 -20.35 11.07 -1.03
CA ASP A 41 -18.93 11.24 -0.84
C ASP A 41 -18.23 11.62 -2.15
N PRO A 42 -17.19 12.48 -2.10
CA PRO A 42 -16.33 12.70 -3.25
C PRO A 42 -15.56 11.42 -3.57
N VAL A 43 -15.65 10.98 -4.82
CA VAL A 43 -14.90 9.82 -5.32
C VAL A 43 -13.49 10.27 -5.71
N VAL A 44 -12.49 9.57 -5.20
CA VAL A 44 -11.06 9.83 -5.44
C VAL A 44 -10.36 8.70 -6.17
N GLY A 45 -11.05 7.58 -6.38
CA GLY A 45 -10.50 6.37 -6.95
C GLY A 45 -11.53 5.25 -7.01
N ARG A 46 -11.08 4.04 -7.35
CA ARG A 46 -11.90 2.83 -7.31
C ARG A 46 -11.03 1.58 -7.09
N LEU A 47 -11.62 0.54 -6.53
CA LEU A 47 -11.18 -0.84 -6.69
C LEU A 47 -11.85 -1.43 -7.94
N GLY A 48 -11.15 -2.33 -8.62
CA GLY A 48 -11.68 -3.15 -9.70
C GLY A 48 -12.30 -2.36 -10.86
N GLY A 49 -13.13 -3.05 -11.64
CA GLY A 49 -13.71 -2.54 -12.88
C GLY A 49 -12.71 -2.54 -14.04
N LEU A 50 -12.93 -1.65 -15.01
CA LEU A 50 -12.06 -1.52 -16.17
C LEU A 50 -11.19 -0.25 -16.06
N PRO A 51 -9.87 -0.34 -16.36
CA PRO A 51 -9.01 0.83 -16.35
C PRO A 51 -9.25 1.71 -17.58
N ARG A 52 -9.05 3.01 -17.41
CA ARG A 52 -9.06 3.99 -18.53
C ARG A 52 -7.63 4.18 -19.04
N LEU A 53 -7.18 3.24 -19.89
CA LEU A 53 -5.85 3.28 -20.50
C LEU A 53 -5.85 4.12 -21.79
N PRO A 54 -5.10 5.25 -21.84
CA PRO A 54 -5.05 6.11 -23.02
C PRO A 54 -4.42 5.41 -24.22
N GLU A 55 -4.56 6.00 -25.40
CA GLU A 55 -3.92 5.48 -26.61
C GLU A 55 -2.40 5.45 -26.44
N GLY A 56 -1.77 4.34 -26.85
CA GLY A 56 -0.32 4.13 -26.70
C GLY A 56 0.12 3.57 -25.35
N VAL A 57 -0.79 3.38 -24.38
CA VAL A 57 -0.51 2.63 -23.16
C VAL A 57 -1.13 1.24 -23.29
N ASP A 58 -0.26 0.24 -23.33
CA ASP A 58 -0.66 -1.16 -23.38
C ASP A 58 -1.18 -1.65 -22.02
N TRP A 59 -2.04 -2.66 -22.06
CA TRP A 59 -2.44 -3.38 -20.86
C TRP A 59 -1.21 -4.12 -20.27
N PRO A 60 -0.90 -3.99 -18.98
CA PRO A 60 0.25 -4.69 -18.39
C PRO A 60 0.18 -6.21 -18.56
N VAL A 61 1.27 -6.83 -19.02
CA VAL A 61 1.37 -8.28 -19.25
C VAL A 61 2.61 -8.83 -18.57
N TRP A 62 2.46 -9.98 -17.90
CA TRP A 62 3.56 -10.82 -17.48
C TRP A 62 3.83 -11.86 -18.57
N GLU A 63 4.97 -11.73 -19.24
CA GLU A 63 5.36 -12.64 -20.33
C GLU A 63 5.33 -14.09 -19.86
N GLY A 64 4.66 -14.96 -20.63
CA GLY A 64 4.46 -16.37 -20.29
C GLY A 64 3.27 -16.67 -19.36
N ARG A 65 2.72 -15.67 -18.66
CA ARG A 65 1.56 -15.83 -17.77
C ARG A 65 0.30 -15.19 -18.35
N GLY A 66 0.38 -13.92 -18.76
CA GLY A 66 -0.74 -13.22 -19.39
C GLY A 66 -0.96 -11.79 -18.86
N PRO A 67 -2.11 -11.18 -19.20
CA PRO A 67 -2.47 -9.84 -18.77
C PRO A 67 -2.71 -9.78 -17.25
N LEU A 68 -2.23 -8.73 -16.59
CA LEU A 68 -2.44 -8.53 -15.16
C LEU A 68 -3.87 -8.01 -14.91
N PRO A 69 -4.62 -8.61 -13.96
CA PRO A 69 -5.83 -8.01 -13.39
C PRO A 69 -5.62 -6.57 -12.93
N PHE A 70 -6.62 -5.72 -13.19
CA PHE A 70 -6.66 -4.34 -12.68
C PHE A 70 -7.19 -4.36 -11.24
N VAL A 71 -6.38 -3.90 -10.29
CA VAL A 71 -6.72 -3.93 -8.86
C VAL A 71 -7.40 -2.65 -8.43
N ALA A 72 -6.78 -1.49 -8.69
CA ALA A 72 -7.34 -0.21 -8.24
C ALA A 72 -6.78 0.96 -9.05
N GLU A 73 -7.46 2.10 -8.98
CA GLU A 73 -6.86 3.38 -9.32
C GLU A 73 -7.20 4.47 -8.32
N VAL A 74 -6.31 5.45 -8.19
CA VAL A 74 -6.52 6.69 -7.43
C VAL A 74 -6.13 7.90 -8.25
N ASP A 75 -6.89 8.98 -8.13
CA ASP A 75 -6.57 10.28 -8.71
C ASP A 75 -5.71 11.08 -7.73
N CYS A 76 -4.47 11.34 -8.13
CA CYS A 76 -3.50 12.07 -7.33
C CYS A 76 -3.98 13.48 -6.99
N ALA A 77 -4.68 14.15 -7.92
CA ALA A 77 -5.21 15.50 -7.72
C ALA A 77 -6.41 15.54 -6.76
N ALA A 78 -7.10 14.40 -6.60
CA ALA A 78 -8.20 14.25 -5.66
C ALA A 78 -7.73 13.90 -4.23
N LEU A 79 -6.48 13.46 -4.08
CA LEU A 79 -5.87 13.19 -2.79
C LEU A 79 -5.23 14.45 -2.20
N PRO A 80 -5.24 14.61 -0.86
CA PRO A 80 -4.63 15.76 -0.20
C PRO A 80 -3.12 15.56 -0.05
N GLY A 81 -2.39 15.52 -1.18
CA GLY A 81 -0.97 15.20 -1.25
C GLY A 81 -0.08 16.03 -0.31
N GLU A 82 -0.36 17.33 -0.14
CA GLU A 82 0.38 18.21 0.78
C GLU A 82 0.30 17.81 2.27
N ARG A 83 -0.67 16.95 2.62
CA ARG A 83 -0.86 16.45 3.98
C ARG A 83 -0.29 15.06 4.18
N LEU A 84 0.17 14.39 3.13
CA LEU A 84 0.74 13.05 3.21
C LEU A 84 2.22 13.11 3.63
N ASP A 85 2.73 11.97 4.10
CA ASP A 85 4.14 11.79 4.43
C ASP A 85 5.04 11.52 3.21
N ILE A 86 4.43 11.30 2.04
CA ILE A 86 5.12 11.03 0.77
C ILE A 86 4.96 12.19 -0.23
N PRO A 87 5.94 12.40 -1.14
CA PRO A 87 5.86 13.41 -2.20
C PRO A 87 4.94 12.95 -3.35
N LEU A 88 3.65 12.73 -3.06
CA LEU A 88 2.67 12.33 -4.08
C LEU A 88 2.61 13.39 -5.20
N LEU A 89 2.53 12.91 -6.45
CA LEU A 89 2.41 13.80 -7.61
C LEU A 89 1.14 14.65 -7.53
N ALA A 90 1.18 15.86 -8.08
CA ALA A 90 0.06 16.79 -8.01
C ALA A 90 -1.12 16.42 -8.94
N ASP A 91 -0.87 15.60 -9.94
CA ASP A 91 -1.83 15.24 -10.97
C ASP A 91 -1.62 13.81 -11.52
N GLY A 92 -2.55 13.41 -12.37
CA GLY A 92 -2.61 12.09 -12.97
C GLY A 92 -3.26 11.06 -12.05
N ARG A 93 -3.33 9.82 -12.54
CA ARG A 93 -3.89 8.70 -11.79
C ARG A 93 -2.86 7.60 -11.62
N LEU A 94 -2.80 7.00 -10.44
CA LEU A 94 -2.06 5.76 -10.23
C LEU A 94 -3.00 4.60 -10.47
N ALA A 95 -2.64 3.70 -11.37
CA ALA A 95 -3.38 2.48 -11.69
C ALA A 95 -2.53 1.26 -11.32
N PHE A 96 -3.07 0.40 -10.46
CA PHE A 96 -2.39 -0.76 -9.89
C PHE A 96 -2.89 -2.05 -10.53
N PHE A 97 -1.96 -2.93 -10.86
CA PHE A 97 -2.20 -4.20 -11.52
C PHE A 97 -1.40 -5.30 -10.83
N TYR A 98 -2.02 -6.45 -10.61
CA TYR A 98 -1.37 -7.59 -9.97
C TYR A 98 -1.92 -8.90 -10.52
N TYR A 99 -1.02 -9.82 -10.84
CA TYR A 99 -1.30 -11.21 -11.19
C TYR A 99 -1.25 -12.05 -9.91
N GLY A 100 -2.41 -12.42 -9.39
CA GLY A 100 -2.56 -13.43 -8.35
C GLY A 100 -3.64 -14.40 -8.80
N ASP A 101 -3.26 -15.66 -9.02
CA ASP A 101 -4.19 -16.74 -9.34
C ASP A 101 -4.14 -17.75 -8.20
N ASP A 102 -5.22 -17.85 -7.42
CA ASP A 102 -5.31 -18.79 -6.30
C ASP A 102 -5.21 -20.26 -6.76
N GLU A 103 -5.43 -20.55 -8.04
CA GLU A 103 -5.30 -21.89 -8.62
C GLU A 103 -3.88 -22.20 -9.14
N ASP A 104 -3.03 -21.19 -9.38
CA ASP A 104 -1.64 -21.33 -9.86
C ASP A 104 -0.65 -20.76 -8.84
N VAL A 105 -0.29 -21.59 -7.86
CA VAL A 105 0.69 -21.26 -6.81
C VAL A 105 2.08 -20.89 -7.35
N ASP A 106 2.41 -21.28 -8.59
CA ASP A 106 3.67 -20.91 -9.24
C ASP A 106 3.58 -19.52 -9.90
N ALA A 107 2.38 -18.91 -9.98
CA ALA A 107 2.12 -17.60 -10.58
C ALA A 107 1.93 -16.49 -9.53
N LEU A 108 2.73 -16.53 -8.47
CA LEU A 108 2.78 -15.49 -7.44
C LEU A 108 4.03 -14.63 -7.64
N VAL A 109 3.94 -13.35 -7.27
CA VAL A 109 5.11 -12.47 -7.27
C VAL A 109 5.86 -12.66 -5.96
N ASP A 110 7.10 -13.11 -6.06
CA ASP A 110 8.05 -13.18 -4.96
C ASP A 110 9.02 -12.01 -5.08
N THR A 111 9.03 -11.14 -4.07
CA THR A 111 9.92 -9.98 -4.01
C THR A 111 11.40 -10.38 -4.06
N ALA A 112 11.74 -11.60 -3.61
CA ALA A 112 13.10 -12.14 -3.65
C ALA A 112 13.50 -12.75 -5.02
N ASP A 113 12.56 -12.92 -5.95
CA ASP A 113 12.80 -13.44 -7.30
C ASP A 113 12.45 -12.39 -8.38
N PRO A 114 13.46 -11.73 -8.97
CA PRO A 114 13.27 -10.73 -10.02
C PRO A 114 12.52 -11.21 -11.25
N ASP A 115 12.55 -12.52 -11.56
CA ASP A 115 11.85 -13.07 -12.72
C ASP A 115 10.32 -13.01 -12.56
N THR A 116 9.85 -12.88 -11.31
CA THR A 116 8.42 -12.77 -10.99
C THR A 116 7.91 -11.33 -10.93
N TRP A 117 8.80 -10.33 -10.83
CA TRP A 117 8.40 -8.93 -10.64
C TRP A 117 7.51 -8.39 -11.76
N ALA A 118 7.49 -9.03 -12.93
CA ALA A 118 6.55 -8.73 -14.00
C ALA A 118 5.07 -8.91 -13.66
N GLY A 119 4.75 -9.70 -12.63
CA GLY A 119 3.38 -9.93 -12.16
C GLY A 119 2.74 -8.77 -11.40
N ALA A 120 3.46 -7.68 -11.07
CA ALA A 120 2.88 -6.50 -10.44
C ALA A 120 3.31 -5.21 -11.14
N ARG A 121 2.37 -4.29 -11.38
CA ARG A 121 2.65 -3.01 -12.07
C ARG A 121 1.85 -1.86 -11.48
N VAL A 122 2.50 -0.71 -11.37
CA VAL A 122 1.84 0.58 -11.15
C VAL A 122 2.12 1.49 -12.33
N LEU A 123 1.06 2.08 -12.89
CA LEU A 123 1.13 3.03 -13.98
C LEU A 123 0.72 4.42 -13.48
N HIS A 124 1.48 5.45 -13.82
CA HIS A 124 1.02 6.82 -13.71
C HIS A 124 0.43 7.27 -15.05
N LEU A 125 -0.89 7.40 -15.05
CA LEU A 125 -1.67 7.79 -16.22
C LEU A 125 -1.88 9.29 -16.21
N PRO A 126 -1.76 9.97 -17.36
CA PRO A 126 -1.86 11.42 -17.41
C PRO A 126 -3.30 11.87 -17.14
N PRO A 127 -3.54 13.09 -16.59
CA PRO A 127 -4.87 13.54 -16.15
C PRO A 127 -5.98 13.40 -17.19
N GLU A 128 -5.67 13.68 -18.47
CA GLU A 128 -6.61 13.62 -19.59
C GLU A 128 -7.23 12.23 -19.79
N SER A 129 -6.52 11.17 -19.36
CA SER A 129 -7.02 9.80 -19.47
C SER A 129 -8.26 9.54 -18.60
N ALA A 130 -8.62 10.45 -17.69
CA ALA A 130 -9.83 10.32 -16.86
C ALA A 130 -11.10 10.35 -17.70
N THR A 131 -11.02 10.98 -18.88
CA THR A 131 -12.12 11.07 -19.84
C THR A 131 -12.01 10.03 -20.97
N ALA A 132 -10.95 9.22 -20.98
CA ALA A 132 -10.78 8.16 -21.96
C ALA A 132 -11.85 7.06 -21.76
N PRO A 133 -12.22 6.35 -22.82
CA PRO A 133 -13.06 5.17 -22.68
C PRO A 133 -12.35 4.11 -21.85
N GLU A 134 -13.13 3.33 -21.10
CA GLU A 134 -12.64 2.13 -20.44
C GLU A 134 -12.06 1.17 -21.47
N ARG A 135 -10.92 0.57 -21.14
CA ARG A 135 -10.30 -0.45 -21.96
C ARG A 135 -11.00 -1.78 -21.67
N PRO A 136 -11.55 -2.48 -22.68
CA PRO A 136 -12.12 -3.81 -22.47
C PRO A 136 -11.08 -4.77 -21.90
N ALA A 137 -11.50 -5.64 -21.00
CA ALA A 137 -10.64 -6.67 -20.45
C ALA A 137 -10.08 -7.56 -21.57
N PRO A 138 -8.79 -7.91 -21.53
CA PRO A 138 -8.22 -8.92 -22.40
C PRO A 138 -8.97 -10.27 -22.29
N ALA A 139 -8.92 -11.07 -23.36
CA ALA A 139 -9.57 -12.38 -23.36
C ALA A 139 -9.03 -13.28 -22.24
N GLY A 140 -9.93 -13.92 -21.48
CA GLY A 140 -9.58 -14.80 -20.37
C GLY A 140 -9.41 -14.08 -19.02
N LEU A 141 -9.42 -12.74 -19.00
CA LEU A 141 -9.36 -11.95 -17.76
C LEU A 141 -10.77 -11.53 -17.33
N THR A 142 -11.16 -11.91 -16.11
CA THR A 142 -12.38 -11.43 -15.47
C THR A 142 -12.04 -10.25 -14.57
N PRO A 143 -12.56 -9.04 -14.82
CA PRO A 143 -12.34 -7.89 -13.95
C PRO A 143 -12.98 -8.11 -12.58
N PHE A 144 -12.33 -7.61 -11.53
CA PHE A 144 -12.97 -7.46 -10.22
C PHE A 144 -14.17 -6.51 -10.31
N PRO A 145 -15.21 -6.70 -9.49
CA PRO A 145 -16.26 -5.70 -9.28
C PRO A 145 -15.70 -4.30 -9.01
N GLU A 146 -16.37 -3.27 -9.56
CA GLU A 146 -16.01 -1.88 -9.29
C GLU A 146 -16.55 -1.43 -7.94
N VAL A 147 -15.67 -0.89 -7.09
CA VAL A 147 -16.03 -0.23 -5.83
C VAL A 147 -15.49 1.19 -5.84
N PRO A 148 -16.35 2.23 -5.88
CA PRO A 148 -15.88 3.61 -5.82
C PRO A 148 -15.27 3.90 -4.45
N LEU A 149 -14.15 4.62 -4.43
CA LEU A 149 -13.43 4.96 -3.21
C LEU A 149 -13.50 6.45 -2.89
N THR A 150 -13.65 6.77 -1.61
CA THR A 150 -13.43 8.10 -1.04
C THR A 150 -12.21 8.08 -0.11
N VAL A 151 -11.72 9.25 0.31
CA VAL A 151 -10.55 9.39 1.18
C VAL A 151 -10.90 9.98 2.54
N ARG A 152 -10.25 9.46 3.58
CA ARG A 152 -10.12 10.13 4.88
C ARG A 152 -8.64 10.30 5.23
N THR A 153 -8.21 11.53 5.41
CA THR A 153 -6.89 11.80 5.96
C THR A 153 -6.86 11.48 7.44
N GLY A 154 -5.89 10.71 7.87
CA GLY A 154 -5.67 10.37 9.26
C GLY A 154 -4.25 9.94 9.50
N LEU A 155 -3.89 9.74 10.76
CA LEU A 155 -2.61 9.17 11.13
C LEU A 155 -2.65 7.65 10.92
N SER A 156 -1.53 7.08 10.51
CA SER A 156 -1.23 5.65 10.53
C SER A 156 -0.16 5.39 11.60
N ALA A 157 -0.29 4.28 12.31
CA ALA A 157 0.69 3.83 13.29
C ALA A 157 1.75 2.92 12.65
N PRO A 158 3.01 2.95 13.12
CA PRO A 158 4.00 1.98 12.72
C PRO A 158 3.57 0.57 13.13
N ASP A 159 3.92 -0.41 12.31
CA ASP A 159 3.85 -1.82 12.70
C ASP A 159 4.78 -2.11 13.90
N PHE A 160 4.42 -3.12 14.71
CA PHE A 160 5.15 -3.47 15.93
C PHE A 160 6.52 -4.10 15.67
N ASP A 161 6.74 -4.64 14.47
CA ASP A 161 8.04 -5.14 14.01
C ASP A 161 8.77 -4.12 13.11
N SER A 162 8.25 -2.89 12.99
CA SER A 162 8.86 -1.87 12.13
C SER A 162 10.20 -1.36 12.68
N LEU A 163 11.12 -1.05 11.77
CA LEU A 163 12.40 -0.42 12.11
C LEU A 163 12.24 0.91 12.83
N ALA A 164 11.22 1.68 12.47
CA ALA A 164 10.93 2.97 13.10
C ALA A 164 10.59 2.80 14.59
N LEU A 165 9.82 1.76 14.93
CA LEU A 165 9.51 1.44 16.31
C LEU A 165 10.76 0.94 17.05
N THR A 166 11.48 -0.03 16.47
CA THR A 166 12.72 -0.57 17.05
C THR A 166 13.75 0.52 17.33
N ALA A 167 13.97 1.44 16.39
CA ALA A 167 14.91 2.56 16.57
C ALA A 167 14.47 3.53 17.67
N ALA A 168 13.16 3.73 17.84
CA ALA A 168 12.62 4.67 18.81
C ALA A 168 12.49 4.09 20.22
N PHE A 169 12.32 2.77 20.35
CA PHE A 169 12.05 2.07 21.61
C PHE A 169 13.22 1.22 22.12
N GLY A 170 14.06 0.68 21.24
CA GLY A 170 15.19 -0.18 21.64
C GLY A 170 14.69 -1.42 22.39
N GLU A 171 15.11 -1.58 23.64
CA GLU A 171 14.65 -2.66 24.53
C GLU A 171 13.36 -2.30 25.30
N ASP A 172 12.83 -1.08 25.15
CA ASP A 172 11.60 -0.69 25.83
C ASP A 172 10.39 -1.39 25.19
N GLU A 173 9.74 -2.27 25.96
CA GLU A 173 8.54 -2.98 25.51
C GLU A 173 7.28 -2.09 25.62
N LEU A 174 6.42 -2.18 24.60
CA LEU A 174 5.09 -1.61 24.68
C LEU A 174 4.14 -2.60 25.39
N PRO A 175 3.19 -2.12 26.21
CA PRO A 175 2.25 -3.04 26.87
C PRO A 175 1.33 -3.75 25.87
N ASP A 176 1.09 -5.06 26.03
CA ASP A 176 0.14 -5.84 25.19
C ASP A 176 -1.26 -5.21 25.10
N ALA A 177 -1.67 -4.48 26.14
CA ALA A 177 -2.95 -3.78 26.15
C ALA A 177 -2.98 -2.61 25.15
N PHE A 178 -1.85 -1.94 24.95
CA PHE A 178 -1.69 -0.91 23.94
C PHE A 178 -1.66 -1.51 22.54
N GLU A 179 -0.85 -2.55 22.33
CA GLU A 179 -0.71 -3.21 21.03
C GLU A 179 -2.05 -3.72 20.52
N ARG A 180 -2.79 -4.44 21.36
CA ARG A 180 -4.15 -4.90 21.02
C ARG A 180 -5.12 -3.76 20.74
N ALA A 181 -4.98 -2.62 21.41
CA ALA A 181 -5.86 -1.47 21.20
C ALA A 181 -5.57 -0.79 19.85
N VAL A 182 -4.29 -0.68 19.47
CA VAL A 182 -3.87 -0.20 18.14
C VAL A 182 -4.35 -1.17 17.06
N TRP A 183 -4.09 -2.47 17.22
CA TRP A 183 -4.56 -3.52 16.31
C TRP A 183 -6.08 -3.45 16.11
N SER A 184 -6.85 -3.39 17.20
CA SER A 184 -8.33 -3.30 17.12
C SER A 184 -8.83 -2.01 16.47
N HIS A 185 -8.07 -0.92 16.55
CA HIS A 185 -8.40 0.33 15.88
C HIS A 185 -8.15 0.25 14.37
N GLN A 186 -7.10 -0.48 14.00
CA GLN A 186 -6.62 -0.65 12.63
C GLN A 186 -7.26 -1.84 11.91
N SER A 187 -7.95 -2.74 12.62
CA SER A 187 -8.58 -3.93 12.05
C SER A 187 -9.72 -3.63 11.08
N GLY A 188 -9.77 -4.36 9.95
CA GLY A 188 -10.72 -4.23 8.86
C GLY A 188 -10.01 -3.96 7.54
N ALA A 189 -10.73 -3.97 6.41
CA ALA A 189 -10.15 -3.70 5.09
C ALA A 189 -9.46 -2.33 5.07
N ALA A 190 -8.15 -2.33 4.94
CA ALA A 190 -7.32 -1.15 5.05
C ALA A 190 -6.62 -0.82 3.73
N HIS A 191 -7.32 -0.05 2.89
CA HIS A 191 -6.73 0.55 1.69
C HIS A 191 -6.11 1.90 2.04
N GLN A 192 -4.85 2.14 1.66
CA GLN A 192 -4.22 3.45 1.93
C GLN A 192 -3.14 3.83 0.92
N ILE A 193 -2.93 5.15 0.80
CA ILE A 193 -1.80 5.77 0.09
C ILE A 193 -0.94 6.52 1.11
N GLY A 194 0.37 6.26 1.10
CA GLY A 194 1.31 6.77 2.09
C GLY A 194 1.10 6.20 3.49
N GLY A 195 1.78 6.77 4.47
CA GLY A 195 1.75 6.34 5.85
C GLY A 195 2.66 5.14 6.15
N HIS A 196 2.37 4.49 7.27
CA HIS A 196 2.94 3.20 7.65
C HIS A 196 2.08 2.08 7.10
N ALA A 197 2.72 1.05 6.55
CA ALA A 197 2.06 -0.19 6.19
C ALA A 197 1.53 -0.91 7.43
N GLN A 198 0.39 -1.56 7.28
CA GLN A 198 -0.16 -2.49 8.26
C GLN A 198 0.24 -3.90 7.84
N SER A 199 1.51 -4.22 8.05
CA SER A 199 2.06 -5.53 7.66
C SER A 199 1.32 -6.66 8.37
N VAL A 200 1.03 -7.73 7.63
CA VAL A 200 0.38 -8.94 8.16
C VAL A 200 1.42 -9.91 8.71
N GLN A 201 2.60 -9.92 8.10
CA GLN A 201 3.72 -10.79 8.47
C GLN A 201 4.87 -9.93 8.99
N THR A 202 5.96 -9.79 8.22
CA THR A 202 7.10 -8.93 8.60
C THR A 202 6.95 -7.53 8.00
N ALA A 203 7.69 -6.54 8.51
CA ALA A 203 7.69 -5.20 7.95
C ALA A 203 7.98 -5.21 6.44
N VAL A 204 7.05 -4.71 5.64
CA VAL A 204 7.14 -4.80 4.16
C VAL A 204 8.34 -4.03 3.60
N GLU A 205 8.83 -3.01 4.31
CA GLU A 205 10.07 -2.30 3.98
C GLU A 205 11.30 -3.23 4.04
N ILE A 206 11.34 -4.17 4.99
CA ILE A 206 12.41 -5.17 5.11
C ILE A 206 12.35 -6.16 3.94
N VAL A 207 11.15 -6.59 3.55
CA VAL A 207 10.95 -7.53 2.43
C VAL A 207 11.41 -6.91 1.12
N VAL A 208 10.99 -5.67 0.82
CA VAL A 208 11.44 -5.00 -0.41
C VAL A 208 12.92 -4.65 -0.36
N ALA A 209 13.47 -4.29 0.79
CA ALA A 209 14.90 -4.06 0.92
C ALA A 209 15.73 -5.32 0.62
N HIS A 210 15.29 -6.47 1.12
CA HIS A 210 15.91 -7.76 0.83
C HIS A 210 15.88 -8.07 -0.67
N GLY A 211 14.72 -7.95 -1.31
CA GLY A 211 14.58 -8.12 -2.77
C GLY A 211 15.47 -7.16 -3.57
N ALA A 212 15.49 -5.87 -3.20
CA ALA A 212 16.30 -4.85 -3.85
C ALA A 212 17.81 -5.09 -3.74
N LEU A 213 18.26 -5.80 -2.71
CA LEU A 213 19.67 -6.14 -2.46
C LEU A 213 20.12 -7.48 -3.07
N GLY A 214 19.23 -8.21 -3.73
CA GLY A 214 19.54 -9.48 -4.40
C GLY A 214 18.69 -10.67 -3.96
N GLY A 215 17.70 -10.47 -3.08
CA GLY A 215 16.64 -11.44 -2.84
C GLY A 215 17.16 -12.83 -2.44
N GLY A 216 16.77 -13.86 -3.19
CA GLY A 216 17.03 -15.28 -2.85
C GLY A 216 18.49 -15.66 -2.60
N ASP A 217 19.46 -14.88 -3.09
CA ASP A 217 20.90 -15.09 -2.86
C ASP A 217 21.43 -14.40 -1.58
N LEU A 218 20.58 -13.63 -0.89
CA LEU A 218 20.93 -12.81 0.28
C LEU A 218 20.35 -13.42 1.56
N SER A 219 21.17 -13.50 2.61
CA SER A 219 20.68 -13.89 3.94
C SER A 219 19.78 -12.79 4.53
N TRP A 220 18.70 -13.17 5.20
CA TRP A 220 17.86 -12.26 6.00
C TRP A 220 18.60 -11.60 7.17
N GLU A 221 19.75 -12.16 7.58
CA GLU A 221 20.63 -11.58 8.60
C GLU A 221 21.63 -10.55 8.01
N ASP A 222 21.56 -10.24 6.71
CA ASP A 222 22.48 -9.28 6.11
C ASP A 222 22.23 -7.86 6.67
N PRO A 223 23.22 -7.24 7.33
CA PRO A 223 23.03 -5.96 8.02
C PRO A 223 22.73 -4.79 7.08
N ARG A 224 22.87 -4.97 5.76
CA ARG A 224 22.50 -3.95 4.77
C ARG A 224 20.99 -3.81 4.60
N ILE A 225 20.21 -4.83 4.95
CA ILE A 225 18.75 -4.85 4.74
C ILE A 225 18.09 -3.72 5.53
N GLU A 226 18.39 -3.58 6.82
CA GLU A 226 17.80 -2.52 7.65
C GLU A 226 18.11 -1.13 7.07
N LYS A 227 19.35 -0.92 6.63
CA LYS A 227 19.77 0.36 6.07
C LYS A 227 19.08 0.66 4.73
N GLU A 228 18.87 -0.35 3.91
CA GLU A 228 18.15 -0.22 2.65
C GLU A 228 16.66 0.03 2.87
N ALA A 229 16.05 -0.63 3.86
CA ALA A 229 14.63 -0.47 4.22
C ALA A 229 14.26 0.97 4.61
N GLU A 230 15.16 1.71 5.26
CA GLU A 230 14.97 3.15 5.54
C GLU A 230 14.72 4.01 4.28
N GLY A 231 15.11 3.53 3.10
CA GLY A 231 14.95 4.24 1.83
C GLY A 231 13.59 4.04 1.14
N TRP A 232 12.75 3.15 1.67
CA TRP A 232 11.46 2.80 1.08
C TRP A 232 10.32 3.47 1.84
N VAL A 233 9.31 3.92 1.09
CA VAL A 233 8.04 4.40 1.64
C VAL A 233 6.88 3.65 1.01
N LEU A 234 5.80 3.47 1.76
CA LEU A 234 4.56 2.90 1.23
C LEU A 234 3.97 3.83 0.17
N LEU A 235 3.83 3.34 -1.05
CA LEU A 235 3.06 4.01 -2.09
C LEU A 235 1.58 3.68 -1.94
N ALA A 236 1.26 2.39 -1.86
CA ALA A 236 -0.11 1.91 -1.73
C ALA A 236 -0.15 0.59 -0.97
N GLN A 237 -1.17 0.45 -0.13
CA GLN A 237 -1.64 -0.81 0.44
C GLN A 237 -3.07 -1.04 -0.04
N LEU A 238 -3.35 -2.20 -0.61
CA LEU A 238 -4.67 -2.62 -1.09
C LEU A 238 -5.02 -3.96 -0.46
N ASP A 239 -5.98 -3.95 0.45
CA ASP A 239 -6.35 -5.10 1.27
C ASP A 239 -7.29 -6.06 0.52
N SER A 240 -7.52 -7.23 1.09
CA SER A 240 -8.65 -8.07 0.70
C SER A 240 -9.95 -7.30 0.98
N ASP A 241 -10.91 -7.37 0.06
CA ASP A 241 -12.12 -6.55 0.12
C ASP A 241 -13.32 -7.33 -0.42
N GLU A 242 -14.28 -7.60 0.47
CA GLU A 242 -15.49 -8.37 0.15
C GLU A 242 -16.40 -7.64 -0.85
N ASP A 243 -16.46 -6.30 -0.85
CA ASP A 243 -17.29 -5.54 -1.78
C ASP A 243 -16.71 -5.58 -3.21
N ALA A 244 -15.38 -5.70 -3.32
CA ALA A 244 -14.67 -5.82 -4.59
C ALA A 244 -14.39 -7.27 -5.00
N ASP A 245 -14.86 -8.26 -4.23
CA ASP A 245 -14.57 -9.70 -4.43
C ASP A 245 -13.06 -9.97 -4.58
N MET A 246 -12.25 -9.28 -3.76
CA MET A 246 -10.80 -9.39 -3.72
C MET A 246 -10.38 -10.20 -2.51
N MET A 247 -9.61 -11.26 -2.74
CA MET A 247 -9.03 -12.10 -1.70
C MET A 247 -7.55 -12.35 -2.02
N TRP A 248 -6.66 -11.98 -1.10
CA TRP A 248 -5.21 -12.17 -1.28
C TRP A 248 -4.73 -13.27 -0.32
N GLY A 249 -4.67 -14.51 -0.80
CA GLY A 249 -4.42 -15.66 0.08
C GLY A 249 -5.56 -15.85 1.09
N ASP A 250 -5.25 -16.03 2.39
CA ASP A 250 -6.25 -16.13 3.47
C ASP A 250 -6.49 -14.76 4.13
N GLY A 251 -6.97 -13.78 3.38
CA GLY A 251 -7.27 -12.43 3.89
C GLY A 251 -6.03 -11.57 4.11
N GLY A 252 -5.17 -11.49 3.09
CA GLY A 252 -3.97 -10.67 3.07
C GLY A 252 -4.14 -9.30 2.42
N ALA A 253 -3.01 -8.64 2.15
CA ALA A 253 -2.95 -7.35 1.46
C ALA A 253 -1.78 -7.27 0.47
N LEU A 254 -1.95 -6.40 -0.53
CA LEU A 254 -0.96 -6.05 -1.54
C LEU A 254 -0.27 -4.74 -1.17
N TYR A 255 1.05 -4.68 -1.35
CA TYR A 255 1.85 -3.51 -1.00
C TYR A 255 2.76 -3.10 -2.16
N TRP A 256 2.66 -1.83 -2.56
CA TRP A 256 3.65 -1.17 -3.41
C TRP A 256 4.47 -0.22 -2.56
N LEU A 257 5.79 -0.37 -2.63
CA LEU A 257 6.75 0.52 -2.00
C LEU A 257 7.59 1.21 -3.07
N ILE A 258 8.00 2.44 -2.82
CA ILE A 258 8.80 3.22 -3.75
C ILE A 258 9.80 4.09 -2.99
N ARG A 259 10.94 4.41 -3.61
CA ARG A 259 11.86 5.40 -3.05
C ARG A 259 11.27 6.82 -3.25
N PRO A 260 11.37 7.73 -2.27
CA PRO A 260 10.83 9.09 -2.39
C PRO A 260 11.31 9.86 -3.64
N ASP A 261 12.59 9.70 -4.02
CA ASP A 261 13.17 10.34 -5.21
C ASP A 261 12.63 9.77 -6.53
N ASP A 262 12.22 8.49 -6.54
CA ASP A 262 11.57 7.86 -7.69
C ASP A 262 10.11 8.29 -7.79
N LEU A 263 9.40 8.37 -6.65
CA LEU A 263 8.04 8.90 -6.60
C LEU A 263 7.96 10.35 -7.06
N ALA A 264 8.81 11.23 -6.53
CA ALA A 264 8.84 12.64 -6.90
C ALA A 264 9.18 12.87 -8.38
N ALA A 265 9.86 11.91 -9.01
CA ALA A 265 10.23 11.95 -10.42
C ALA A 265 9.27 11.16 -11.32
N GLY A 266 8.20 10.57 -10.78
CA GLY A 266 7.23 9.78 -11.53
C GLY A 266 7.78 8.47 -12.10
N ARG A 267 8.83 7.90 -11.50
CA ARG A 267 9.47 6.65 -11.93
C ARG A 267 8.80 5.42 -11.30
N PHE A 268 7.51 5.24 -11.59
CA PHE A 268 6.69 4.17 -11.01
C PHE A 268 7.12 2.77 -11.45
N GLU A 269 7.87 2.64 -12.53
CA GLU A 269 8.53 1.38 -12.93
C GLU A 269 9.57 0.89 -11.92
N ARG A 270 9.99 1.75 -10.98
CA ARG A 270 10.91 1.42 -9.88
C ARG A 270 10.21 1.08 -8.58
N ALA A 271 8.88 1.11 -8.53
CA ALA A 271 8.15 0.62 -7.38
C ALA A 271 8.39 -0.88 -7.22
N MET A 272 8.64 -1.29 -5.99
CA MET A 272 8.74 -2.69 -5.58
C MET A 272 7.38 -3.15 -5.08
N PHE A 273 7.09 -4.43 -5.28
CA PHE A 273 5.85 -5.05 -4.85
C PHE A 273 6.14 -6.19 -3.87
N THR A 274 5.30 -6.30 -2.85
CA THR A 274 5.18 -7.49 -2.03
C THR A 274 3.71 -7.68 -1.62
N TRP A 275 3.37 -8.87 -1.19
CA TRP A 275 2.05 -9.19 -0.66
C TRP A 275 2.22 -10.12 0.53
N GLN A 276 1.27 -10.08 1.46
CA GLN A 276 1.30 -10.90 2.67
C GLN A 276 -0.11 -11.36 2.98
N CYS A 277 -0.25 -12.56 3.50
CA CYS A 277 -1.53 -13.11 3.97
C CYS A 277 -1.40 -13.71 5.37
N CYS A 278 -2.55 -13.99 6.00
CA CYS A 278 -2.63 -14.58 7.33
C CYS A 278 -2.13 -16.03 7.37
#